data_AF-A0A7Z7W0L7-F1
#
_entry.id   AF-A0A7Z7W0L7-F1
#
_cell.length_a   1.000
_cell.length_b   1.000
_cell.length_c   1.000
_cell.angle_alpha   90.00
_cell.angle_beta   90.00
_cell.angle_gamma   90.00
#
_symmetry.space_group_name_H-M   'P 1'
#
loop_
_entity.id
_entity.type
_entity.pdbx_description
1 polymer ?
#
loop_
_entity_poly.entity_id
_entity_poly.type
_entity_poly.pdbx_seq_one_letter_code
_entity_poly.pdbx_strand_id
1 'polypeptide(L)'
;MDNRNMINRVFSQKILHQIAIKNKSDVVDEAYDFYIQGPKNINVIQKMKSLYNYLKKSYRNEYFYKNTMLNKLLLGLHSVNTTTALSEMPIGNSIADFILLNGKGVVYEIKTELDKLDRLDNQINDYYEVFNYVVVITNDKHLNKVMARYKDTTVGILVLTSRNTLSEVQKPKENNSLLNSKAMYNFLRKEERKRVIAQNHMDVPNL
;
A
#
# COMPACT_ATOMS: atom_id res chain seq x y z
N MET A 1 -13.94 24.74 8.13
CA MET A 1 -13.01 23.73 7.57
C MET A 1 -13.66 22.37 7.75
N ASP A 2 -13.73 21.54 6.72
CA ASP A 2 -14.34 20.21 6.84
C ASP A 2 -13.50 19.35 7.80
N ASN A 3 -14.05 19.07 8.99
CA ASN A 3 -13.36 18.40 10.09
C ASN A 3 -12.74 17.05 9.65
N ARG A 4 -13.37 16.39 8.67
CA ARG A 4 -12.92 15.11 8.09
C ARG A 4 -11.54 15.17 7.44
N ASN A 5 -11.19 16.32 6.85
CA ASN A 5 -9.87 16.51 6.23
C ASN A 5 -8.76 16.66 7.27
N MET A 6 -9.07 17.11 8.49
CA MET A 6 -8.06 17.37 9.52
C MET A 6 -7.42 16.08 10.04
N ILE A 7 -8.21 15.06 10.36
CA ILE A 7 -7.68 13.79 10.88
C ILE A 7 -6.90 13.00 9.82
N ASN A 8 -7.30 13.08 8.55
CA ASN A 8 -6.53 12.47 7.45
C ASN A 8 -5.19 13.19 7.27
N ARG A 9 -5.17 14.52 7.39
CA ARG A 9 -3.97 15.34 7.21
C ARG A 9 -2.92 15.06 8.27
N VAL A 10 -3.31 14.71 9.51
CA VAL A 10 -2.40 14.28 10.60
C VAL A 10 -1.45 13.18 10.13
N PHE A 11 -1.94 12.24 9.32
CA PHE A 11 -1.16 11.10 8.89
C PHE A 11 -0.61 11.22 7.46
N SER A 12 -0.61 12.43 6.90
CA SER A 12 0.03 12.71 5.62
C SER A 12 1.55 12.66 5.73
N GLN A 13 2.22 12.33 4.62
CA GLN A 13 3.69 12.28 4.54
C GLN A 13 4.34 13.60 4.99
N LYS A 14 3.74 14.74 4.65
CA LYS A 14 4.21 16.07 5.08
C LYS A 14 4.26 16.21 6.60
N ILE A 15 3.20 15.77 7.29
CA ILE A 15 3.13 15.86 8.76
C ILE A 15 4.05 14.84 9.41
N LEU A 16 4.13 13.62 8.88
CA LEU A 16 5.08 12.61 9.36
C LEU A 16 6.53 13.10 9.26
N HIS A 17 6.90 13.69 8.13
CA HIS A 17 8.23 14.27 7.92
C HIS A 17 8.49 15.46 8.86
N GLN A 18 7.50 16.32 9.06
CA GLN A 18 7.58 17.42 10.04
C GLN A 18 7.86 16.88 11.44
N ILE A 19 7.16 15.83 11.87
CA ILE A 19 7.32 15.21 13.19
C ILE A 19 8.69 14.54 13.30
N ALA A 20 9.16 13.84 12.26
CA ALA A 20 10.47 13.21 12.26
C ALA A 20 11.62 14.21 12.47
N ILE A 21 11.50 15.42 11.94
CA ILE A 21 12.53 16.47 12.07
C ILE A 21 12.34 17.30 13.34
N LYS A 22 11.10 17.72 13.63
CA LYS A 22 10.83 18.76 14.64
C LYS A 22 10.24 18.21 15.94
N ASN A 23 9.84 16.94 15.96
CA ASN A 23 9.12 16.28 17.06
C ASN A 23 7.86 17.05 17.53
N LYS A 24 7.22 17.82 16.63
CA LYS A 24 6.02 18.63 16.91
C LYS A 24 5.19 18.89 15.64
N SER A 25 3.89 19.09 15.79
CA SER A 25 3.01 19.52 14.69
C SER A 25 1.70 20.12 15.20
N ASP A 26 1.45 21.38 14.86
CA ASP A 26 0.23 22.10 15.24
C ASP A 26 -1.03 21.39 14.71
N VAL A 27 -0.95 20.77 13.52
CA VAL A 27 -2.05 19.98 12.94
C VAL A 27 -2.40 18.78 13.83
N VAL A 28 -1.41 18.14 14.44
CA VAL A 28 -1.64 17.03 15.38
C VAL A 28 -2.24 17.54 16.68
N ASP A 29 -1.78 18.69 17.16
CA ASP A 29 -2.29 19.31 18.38
C ASP A 29 -3.76 19.74 18.22
N GLU A 30 -4.08 20.45 17.14
CA GLU A 30 -5.45 20.83 16.78
C GLU A 30 -6.37 19.62 16.63
N ALA A 31 -5.90 18.57 15.93
CA ALA A 31 -6.69 17.35 15.77
C ALA A 31 -6.92 16.63 17.10
N TYR A 32 -5.91 16.56 17.97
CA TYR A 32 -6.01 15.93 19.27
C TYR A 32 -6.99 16.66 20.19
N ASP A 33 -6.90 17.99 20.22
CA ASP A 33 -7.80 18.83 21.01
C ASP A 33 -9.25 18.73 20.50
N PHE A 34 -9.44 18.57 19.19
CA PHE A 34 -10.77 18.41 18.61
C PHE A 34 -11.38 17.01 18.86
N TYR A 35 -10.63 15.94 18.54
CA TYR A 35 -11.16 14.58 18.48
C TYR A 35 -11.03 13.78 19.79
N ILE A 36 -9.99 14.05 20.59
CA ILE A 36 -9.68 13.25 21.78
C ILE A 36 -10.00 14.01 23.06
N GLN A 37 -9.69 15.31 23.13
CA GLN A 37 -9.89 16.16 24.33
C GLN A 37 -9.22 15.58 25.59
N GLY A 38 -8.08 14.90 25.41
CA GLY A 38 -7.38 14.19 26.48
C GLY A 38 -6.30 15.05 27.19
N PRO A 39 -5.44 14.43 28.02
CA PRO A 39 -4.35 15.12 28.71
C PRO A 39 -3.46 15.92 27.75
N LYS A 40 -3.13 17.16 28.09
CA LYS A 40 -2.31 18.06 27.26
C LYS A 40 -0.80 17.83 27.39
N ASN A 41 -0.36 17.30 28.53
CA ASN A 41 1.06 17.04 28.81
C ASN A 41 1.52 15.68 28.26
N ILE A 42 1.31 15.46 26.97
CA ILE A 42 1.77 14.27 26.26
C ILE A 42 2.47 14.69 24.96
N ASN A 43 3.43 13.89 24.53
CA ASN A 43 4.19 14.19 23.32
C ASN A 43 3.39 13.93 22.03
N VAL A 44 3.89 14.43 20.91
CA VAL A 44 3.22 14.32 19.60
C VAL A 44 2.96 12.87 19.18
N ILE A 45 3.85 11.93 19.53
CA ILE A 45 3.70 10.50 19.23
C ILE A 45 2.53 9.91 20.01
N GLN A 46 2.39 10.26 21.30
CA GLN A 46 1.26 9.83 22.12
C GLN A 46 -0.05 10.40 21.60
N LYS A 47 -0.08 11.68 21.19
CA LYS A 47 -1.25 12.30 20.55
C LYS A 47 -1.65 11.56 19.27
N MET A 48 -0.68 11.24 18.40
CA MET A 48 -0.90 10.45 17.19
C MET A 48 -1.46 9.06 17.49
N LYS A 49 -0.94 8.36 18.51
CA LYS A 49 -1.47 7.04 18.92
C LYS A 49 -2.94 7.13 19.34
N SER A 50 -3.32 8.16 20.10
CA SER A 50 -4.71 8.40 20.48
C SER A 50 -5.61 8.69 19.27
N LEU A 51 -5.16 9.53 18.34
CA LEU A 51 -5.87 9.83 17.09
C LEU A 51 -6.03 8.59 16.20
N TYR A 52 -5.01 7.74 16.12
CA TYR A 52 -5.08 6.49 15.36
C TYR A 52 -6.06 5.49 16.00
N ASN A 53 -6.08 5.41 17.33
CA ASN A 53 -7.07 4.60 18.06
C ASN A 53 -8.49 5.13 17.88
N TYR A 54 -8.68 6.45 17.78
CA TYR A 54 -9.95 7.06 17.43
C TYR A 54 -10.39 6.67 16.00
N LEU A 55 -9.50 6.76 15.00
CA LEU A 55 -9.79 6.27 13.64
C LEU A 55 -10.23 4.80 13.66
N LYS A 56 -9.51 3.95 14.37
CA LYS A 56 -9.83 2.51 14.47
C LYS A 56 -11.26 2.24 14.96
N LYS A 57 -11.75 3.02 15.93
CA LYS A 57 -13.05 2.81 16.61
C LYS A 57 -14.19 3.54 15.92
N SER A 58 -13.96 4.79 15.53
CA SER A 58 -15.02 5.72 15.13
C SER A 58 -15.04 6.01 13.63
N TYR A 59 -13.94 5.77 12.91
CA TYR A 59 -13.80 6.18 11.51
C TYR A 59 -12.76 5.36 10.73
N ARG A 60 -13.18 4.20 10.20
CA ARG A 60 -12.35 3.37 9.30
C ARG A 60 -12.35 3.95 7.88
N ASN A 61 -11.60 5.01 7.66
CA ASN A 61 -11.38 5.59 6.33
C ASN A 61 -10.40 4.76 5.49
N GLU A 62 -10.27 5.11 4.21
CA GLU A 62 -9.34 4.47 3.28
C GLU A 62 -7.90 4.45 3.79
N TYR A 63 -7.43 5.57 4.38
CA TYR A 63 -6.09 5.64 4.99
C TYR A 63 -5.91 4.61 6.11
N PHE A 64 -6.87 4.48 7.00
CA PHE A 64 -6.85 3.50 8.08
C PHE A 64 -6.81 2.08 7.52
N TYR A 65 -7.61 1.78 6.49
CA TYR A 65 -7.58 0.48 5.82
C TYR A 65 -6.23 0.22 5.17
N LYS A 66 -5.72 1.12 4.33
CA LYS A 66 -4.42 0.96 3.65
C LYS A 66 -3.27 0.78 4.65
N ASN A 67 -3.20 1.58 5.71
CA ASN A 67 -2.15 1.43 6.74
C ASN A 67 -2.32 0.17 7.59
N THR A 68 -3.55 -0.20 7.93
CA THR A 68 -3.79 -1.44 8.67
C THR A 68 -3.43 -2.65 7.83
N MET A 69 -3.73 -2.64 6.53
CA MET A 69 -3.30 -3.69 5.59
C MET A 69 -1.79 -3.74 5.49
N LEU A 70 -1.15 -2.60 5.22
CA LEU A 70 0.31 -2.53 5.10
C LEU A 70 0.99 -3.07 6.35
N ASN A 71 0.56 -2.64 7.54
CA ASN A 71 1.12 -3.15 8.80
C ASN A 71 0.86 -4.65 8.97
N LYS A 72 -0.30 -5.16 8.58
CA LYS A 72 -0.58 -6.61 8.66
C LYS A 72 0.25 -7.43 7.68
N LEU A 73 0.47 -6.92 6.47
CA LEU A 73 1.34 -7.57 5.49
C LEU A 73 2.80 -7.53 5.95
N LEU A 74 3.28 -6.36 6.38
CA LEU A 74 4.67 -6.14 6.80
C LEU A 74 5.04 -6.76 8.14
N LEU A 75 4.09 -6.91 9.08
CA LEU A 75 4.36 -7.51 10.40
C LEU A 75 3.91 -8.97 10.49
N GLY A 76 3.00 -9.41 9.62
CA GLY A 76 2.38 -10.75 9.69
C GLY A 76 2.85 -11.73 8.62
N LEU A 77 3.30 -11.26 7.45
CA LEU A 77 3.72 -12.12 6.33
C LEU A 77 5.19 -11.96 5.96
N HIS A 78 5.77 -10.78 6.20
CA HIS A 78 7.14 -10.45 5.80
C HIS A 78 7.94 -9.91 6.98
N SER A 79 9.26 -9.85 6.84
CA SER A 79 10.13 -9.23 7.85
C SER A 79 10.38 -7.76 7.48
N VAL A 80 10.06 -6.85 8.40
CA VAL A 80 10.29 -5.40 8.25
C VAL A 80 11.76 -5.03 8.01
N ASN A 81 12.70 -5.87 8.43
CA ASN A 81 14.14 -5.61 8.28
C ASN A 81 14.67 -5.95 6.89
N THR A 82 13.94 -6.77 6.13
CA THR A 82 14.38 -7.29 4.81
C THR A 82 13.44 -6.90 3.68
N THR A 83 12.30 -6.28 4.01
CA THR A 83 11.25 -5.96 3.04
C THR A 83 11.17 -4.46 2.83
N THR A 84 11.37 -4.03 1.58
CA THR A 84 11.05 -2.67 1.16
C THR A 84 9.62 -2.62 0.67
N ALA A 85 8.80 -1.71 1.20
CA ALA A 85 7.46 -1.43 0.71
C ALA A 85 7.47 -0.16 -0.14
N LEU A 86 6.95 -0.26 -1.36
CA LEU A 86 6.59 0.88 -2.20
C LEU A 86 5.06 1.00 -2.19
N SER A 87 4.54 2.21 -2.07
CA SER A 87 3.10 2.48 -2.08
C SER A 87 2.74 3.39 -3.24
N GLU A 88 1.54 3.19 -3.80
CA GLU A 88 0.95 4.04 -4.84
C GLU A 88 1.85 4.17 -6.07
N MET A 89 2.41 3.05 -6.51
CA MET A 89 3.36 3.02 -7.63
C MET A 89 2.62 2.91 -8.97
N PRO A 90 2.82 3.84 -9.92
CA PRO A 90 2.25 3.72 -11.25
C PRO A 90 2.85 2.54 -12.03
N ILE A 91 2.00 1.73 -12.65
CA ILE A 91 2.38 0.62 -13.53
C ILE A 91 1.36 0.60 -14.69
N GLY A 92 1.84 0.77 -15.92
CA GLY A 92 0.95 0.87 -17.08
C GLY A 92 -0.05 2.02 -16.91
N ASN A 93 -1.35 1.70 -17.01
CA ASN A 93 -2.45 2.66 -16.80
C ASN A 93 -3.05 2.58 -15.39
N SER A 94 -2.42 1.83 -14.50
CA SER A 94 -2.88 1.52 -13.16
C SER A 94 -1.91 2.04 -12.11
N ILE A 95 -2.38 2.11 -10.87
CA ILE A 95 -1.57 2.45 -9.71
C ILE A 95 -1.67 1.26 -8.76
N ALA A 96 -0.54 0.65 -8.44
CA ALA A 96 -0.48 -0.43 -7.46
C ALA A 96 -0.55 0.15 -6.05
N ASP A 97 -1.44 -0.38 -5.21
CA ASP A 97 -1.54 0.06 -3.82
C ASP A 97 -0.23 -0.17 -3.06
N PHE A 98 0.30 -1.41 -3.11
CA PHE A 98 1.57 -1.75 -2.49
C PHE A 98 2.40 -2.71 -3.34
N ILE A 99 3.72 -2.55 -3.26
CA ILE A 99 4.70 -3.48 -3.80
C ILE A 99 5.66 -3.82 -2.68
N LEU A 100 5.78 -5.11 -2.35
CA LEU A 100 6.74 -5.60 -1.36
C LEU A 100 7.92 -6.24 -2.08
N LEU A 101 9.12 -5.75 -1.78
CA LEU A 101 10.39 -6.20 -2.34
C LEU A 101 11.21 -6.88 -1.24
N ASN A 102 11.42 -8.19 -1.35
CA ASN A 102 12.27 -8.98 -0.44
C ASN A 102 12.84 -10.20 -1.18
N GLY A 103 13.82 -9.96 -2.06
CA GLY A 103 14.35 -10.98 -3.00
C GLY A 103 13.41 -11.33 -4.16
N LYS A 104 12.11 -11.02 -4.02
CA LYS A 104 11.10 -11.01 -5.09
C LYS A 104 10.18 -9.80 -4.93
N GLY A 105 9.59 -9.34 -6.03
CA GLY A 105 8.57 -8.30 -6.01
C GLY A 105 7.18 -8.90 -6.03
N VAL A 106 6.34 -8.53 -5.05
CA VAL A 106 4.93 -8.92 -5.00
C VAL A 106 4.06 -7.68 -4.95
N VAL A 107 3.16 -7.56 -5.91
CA VAL A 107 2.17 -6.47 -5.96
C VAL A 107 0.95 -6.88 -5.15
N TYR A 108 0.45 -5.96 -4.32
CA TYR A 108 -0.79 -6.12 -3.56
C TYR A 108 -1.76 -5.02 -3.97
N GLU A 109 -2.95 -5.43 -4.40
CA GLU A 109 -4.08 -4.56 -4.73
C GLU A 109 -5.18 -4.75 -3.68
N ILE A 110 -5.63 -3.67 -3.05
CA ILE A 110 -6.62 -3.71 -1.97
C ILE A 110 -7.98 -3.29 -2.51
N LYS A 111 -8.99 -4.13 -2.30
CA LYS A 111 -10.40 -3.83 -2.58
C LYS A 111 -11.19 -3.77 -1.27
N THR A 112 -11.49 -2.55 -0.86
CA THR A 112 -12.38 -2.25 0.27
C THR A 112 -13.84 -2.61 -0.06
N GLU A 113 -14.71 -2.53 0.93
CA GLU A 113 -16.13 -2.81 0.76
C GLU A 113 -16.85 -1.82 -0.18
N LEU A 114 -16.28 -0.63 -0.39
CA LEU A 114 -16.85 0.41 -1.22
C LEU A 114 -16.34 0.37 -2.67
N ASP A 115 -15.27 -0.39 -2.93
CA ASP A 115 -14.65 -0.43 -4.24
C ASP A 115 -15.45 -1.25 -5.24
N LYS A 116 -15.49 -0.77 -6.48
CA LYS A 116 -15.95 -1.58 -7.61
C LYS A 116 -14.82 -2.50 -8.08
N LEU A 117 -15.20 -3.66 -8.61
CA LEU A 117 -14.25 -4.64 -9.15
C LEU A 117 -14.04 -4.48 -10.67
N ASP A 118 -14.71 -3.54 -11.32
CA ASP A 118 -14.77 -3.43 -12.78
C ASP A 118 -13.40 -3.19 -13.43
N ARG A 119 -12.47 -2.57 -12.69
CA ARG A 119 -11.11 -2.27 -13.17
C ARG A 119 -10.08 -3.35 -12.83
N LEU A 120 -10.44 -4.33 -12.02
CA LEU A 120 -9.49 -5.25 -11.38
C LEU A 120 -8.70 -6.08 -12.41
N ASP A 121 -9.35 -6.51 -13.49
CA ASP A 121 -8.70 -7.29 -14.54
C ASP A 121 -7.60 -6.49 -15.26
N ASN A 122 -7.89 -5.24 -15.63
CA ASN A 122 -6.90 -4.36 -16.25
C ASN A 122 -5.74 -4.04 -15.31
N GLN A 123 -6.05 -3.80 -14.03
CA GLN A 123 -5.03 -3.56 -13.01
C GLN A 123 -4.07 -4.74 -12.88
N ILE A 124 -4.60 -5.96 -12.74
CA ILE A 124 -3.79 -7.17 -12.61
C ILE A 124 -2.93 -7.38 -13.86
N ASN A 125 -3.48 -7.18 -15.06
CA ASN A 125 -2.73 -7.30 -16.30
C ASN A 125 -1.58 -6.28 -16.37
N ASP A 126 -1.86 -5.00 -16.06
CA ASP A 126 -0.84 -3.95 -15.99
C ASP A 126 0.27 -4.33 -15.00
N TYR A 127 -0.08 -4.85 -13.81
CA TYR A 127 0.90 -5.26 -12.80
C TYR A 127 1.78 -6.41 -13.28
N TYR A 128 1.22 -7.36 -14.02
CA TYR A 128 1.97 -8.47 -14.61
C TYR A 128 2.91 -8.05 -15.75
N GLU A 129 2.82 -6.82 -16.26
CA GLU A 129 3.82 -6.29 -17.21
C GLU A 129 5.18 -6.03 -16.55
N VAL A 130 5.20 -5.81 -15.23
CA VAL A 130 6.42 -5.43 -14.49
C VAL A 130 6.81 -6.45 -13.42
N PHE A 131 5.83 -7.07 -12.75
CA PHE A 131 6.06 -8.02 -11.67
C PHE A 131 5.44 -9.37 -11.97
N ASN A 132 5.99 -10.45 -11.42
CA ASN A 132 5.53 -11.81 -11.67
C ASN A 132 4.64 -12.41 -10.56
N TYR A 133 4.40 -11.65 -9.49
CA TYR A 133 3.47 -12.03 -8.41
C TYR A 133 2.52 -10.88 -8.10
N VAL A 134 1.22 -11.18 -8.15
CA VAL A 134 0.14 -10.24 -7.83
C VAL A 134 -0.80 -10.88 -6.83
N VAL A 135 -1.23 -10.11 -5.83
CA VAL A 135 -2.15 -10.52 -4.77
C VAL A 135 -3.28 -9.51 -4.68
N VAL A 136 -4.52 -10.00 -4.68
CA VAL A 136 -5.70 -9.19 -4.37
C VAL A 136 -6.06 -9.39 -2.91
N ILE A 137 -6.13 -8.30 -2.16
CA ILE A 137 -6.66 -8.27 -0.79
C ILE A 137 -8.10 -7.80 -0.89
N THR A 138 -9.02 -8.67 -0.52
CA THR A 138 -10.46 -8.39 -0.58
C THR A 138 -11.11 -8.54 0.79
N ASN A 139 -12.43 -8.41 0.84
CA ASN A 139 -13.25 -8.57 2.03
C ASN A 139 -14.31 -9.65 1.79
N ASP A 140 -14.98 -10.08 2.86
CA ASP A 140 -15.99 -11.15 2.80
C ASP A 140 -17.11 -10.88 1.78
N LYS A 141 -17.51 -9.63 1.55
CA LYS A 141 -18.58 -9.27 0.58
C LYS A 141 -18.13 -9.45 -0.87
N HIS A 142 -16.85 -9.21 -1.16
CA HIS A 142 -16.29 -9.29 -2.51
C HIS A 142 -15.64 -10.63 -2.83
N LEU A 143 -15.37 -11.46 -1.82
CA LEU A 143 -14.67 -12.74 -1.96
C LEU A 143 -15.24 -13.62 -3.09
N ASN A 144 -16.55 -13.88 -3.10
CA ASN A 144 -17.15 -14.74 -4.11
C ASN A 144 -16.96 -14.21 -5.54
N LYS A 145 -17.00 -12.87 -5.72
CA LYS A 145 -16.79 -12.24 -7.03
C LYS A 145 -15.32 -12.31 -7.46
N VAL A 146 -14.39 -12.13 -6.52
CA VAL A 146 -12.94 -12.25 -6.79
C VAL A 146 -12.58 -13.70 -7.12
N MET A 147 -13.10 -14.67 -6.36
CA MET A 147 -12.91 -16.10 -6.64
C MET A 147 -13.50 -16.49 -7.99
N ALA A 148 -14.69 -15.99 -8.34
CA ALA A 148 -15.28 -16.27 -9.65
C ALA A 148 -14.41 -15.83 -10.83
N ARG A 149 -13.54 -14.80 -10.65
CA ARG A 149 -12.63 -14.32 -11.68
C ARG A 149 -11.26 -15.01 -11.67
N TYR A 150 -10.72 -15.28 -10.48
CA TYR A 150 -9.30 -15.63 -10.34
C TYR A 150 -9.03 -16.97 -9.65
N LYS A 151 -10.07 -17.73 -9.29
CA LYS A 151 -9.88 -19.07 -8.75
C LYS A 151 -9.04 -19.91 -9.73
N ASP A 152 -8.07 -20.63 -9.18
CA ASP A 152 -7.14 -21.50 -9.90
C ASP A 152 -6.19 -20.79 -10.90
N THR A 153 -6.20 -19.45 -10.93
CA THR A 153 -5.21 -18.64 -11.66
C THR A 153 -3.93 -18.44 -10.84
N THR A 154 -2.99 -17.64 -11.36
CA THR A 154 -1.74 -17.28 -10.68
C THR A 154 -1.91 -16.18 -9.62
N VAL A 155 -3.06 -15.48 -9.61
CA VAL A 155 -3.31 -14.36 -8.72
C VAL A 155 -3.50 -14.86 -7.29
N GLY A 156 -2.79 -14.29 -6.32
CA GLY A 156 -3.01 -14.57 -4.90
C GLY A 156 -4.27 -13.88 -4.39
N ILE A 157 -4.98 -14.49 -3.44
CA ILE A 157 -6.19 -13.94 -2.85
C ILE A 157 -6.07 -14.01 -1.33
N LEU A 158 -6.09 -12.84 -0.70
CA LEU A 158 -6.20 -12.68 0.75
C LEU A 158 -7.55 -12.04 1.08
N VAL A 159 -8.13 -12.46 2.20
CA VAL A 159 -9.37 -11.88 2.72
C VAL A 159 -9.10 -11.22 4.04
N LEU A 160 -9.44 -9.94 4.16
CA LEU A 160 -9.59 -9.30 5.46
C LEU A 160 -10.92 -9.70 6.06
N THR A 161 -10.86 -10.52 7.09
CA THR A 161 -12.04 -10.94 7.85
C THR A 161 -12.61 -9.78 8.67
N SER A 162 -13.87 -9.90 9.08
CA SER A 162 -14.53 -8.99 10.03
C SER A 162 -13.75 -8.78 11.35
N ARG A 163 -12.93 -9.75 11.76
CA ARG A 163 -12.03 -9.67 12.93
C ARG A 163 -10.75 -8.86 12.66
N ASN A 164 -10.65 -8.23 11.49
CA ASN A 164 -9.45 -7.58 10.98
C ASN A 164 -8.26 -8.54 10.98
N THR A 165 -8.39 -9.76 10.45
CA THR A 165 -7.25 -10.65 10.21
C THR A 165 -7.17 -10.96 8.72
N LEU A 166 -5.95 -11.12 8.19
CA LEU A 166 -5.75 -11.57 6.82
C LEU A 166 -5.76 -13.10 6.81
N SER A 167 -6.62 -13.69 5.98
CA SER A 167 -6.67 -15.12 5.71
C SER A 167 -6.25 -15.36 4.27
N GLU A 168 -5.31 -16.28 4.03
CA GLU A 168 -4.96 -16.70 2.67
C GLU A 168 -6.02 -17.67 2.14
N VAL A 169 -6.63 -17.32 1.01
CA VAL A 169 -7.61 -18.17 0.31
C VAL A 169 -6.95 -18.85 -0.89
N GLN A 170 -6.07 -18.13 -1.60
CA GLN A 170 -5.30 -18.64 -2.72
C GLN A 170 -3.89 -18.07 -2.65
N LYS A 171 -2.88 -18.93 -2.66
CA LYS A 171 -1.47 -18.51 -2.68
C LYS A 171 -1.11 -17.97 -4.07
N PRO A 172 -0.41 -16.83 -4.18
CA PRO A 172 0.06 -16.34 -5.48
C PRO A 172 1.08 -17.31 -6.07
N LYS A 173 1.02 -17.48 -7.39
CA LYS A 173 2.00 -18.24 -8.17
C LYS A 173 2.73 -17.31 -9.13
N GLU A 174 3.94 -17.71 -9.51
CA GLU A 174 4.72 -16.96 -10.49
C GLU A 174 3.99 -16.95 -11.83
N ASN A 175 3.95 -15.77 -12.46
CA ASN A 175 3.47 -15.61 -13.81
C ASN A 175 4.37 -14.65 -14.59
N ASN A 176 5.07 -15.19 -15.58
CA ASN A 176 5.96 -14.41 -16.45
C ASN A 176 5.34 -14.12 -17.83
N SER A 177 4.09 -14.54 -18.08
CA SER A 177 3.48 -14.52 -19.42
C SER A 177 3.22 -13.12 -19.99
N LEU A 178 3.08 -12.10 -19.13
CA LEU A 178 2.81 -10.71 -19.55
C LEU A 178 4.00 -9.77 -19.35
N LEU A 179 5.15 -10.27 -18.86
CA LEU A 179 6.31 -9.41 -18.59
C LEU A 179 6.73 -8.65 -19.85
N ASN A 180 6.89 -7.34 -19.71
CA ASN A 180 7.20 -6.44 -20.79
C ASN A 180 8.46 -5.63 -20.48
N SER A 181 9.53 -5.85 -21.24
CA SER A 181 10.84 -5.19 -21.01
C SER A 181 10.75 -3.67 -21.04
N LYS A 182 9.88 -3.08 -21.87
CA LYS A 182 9.69 -1.63 -21.93
C LYS A 182 8.96 -1.12 -20.68
N ALA A 183 7.92 -1.81 -20.22
CA ALA A 183 7.22 -1.46 -18.99
C ALA A 183 8.16 -1.57 -17.77
N MET A 184 8.91 -2.67 -17.66
CA MET A 184 9.91 -2.88 -16.62
C MET A 184 10.98 -1.78 -16.63
N TYR A 185 11.52 -1.44 -17.81
CA TYR A 185 12.50 -0.37 -17.92
C TYR A 185 11.93 1.00 -17.51
N ASN A 186 10.69 1.31 -17.90
CA ASN A 186 10.05 2.58 -17.57
C ASN A 186 9.68 2.71 -16.09
N PHE A 187 9.45 1.59 -15.40
CA PHE A 187 9.21 1.57 -13.96
C PHE A 187 10.45 2.00 -13.15
N LEU A 188 11.65 1.77 -13.67
CA LEU A 188 12.90 2.12 -13.02
C LEU A 188 13.14 3.65 -12.98
N ARG A 189 13.65 4.13 -11.85
CA ARG A 189 14.10 5.52 -11.68
C ARG A 189 15.27 5.82 -12.64
N LYS A 190 15.50 7.11 -12.95
CA LYS A 190 16.59 7.54 -13.86
C LYS A 190 17.94 6.90 -13.49
N GLU A 191 18.30 6.93 -12.20
CA GLU A 191 19.56 6.36 -11.72
C GLU A 191 19.59 4.83 -11.77
N GLU A 192 18.45 4.15 -11.59
CA GLU A 192 18.36 2.71 -11.75
C GLU A 192 18.53 2.29 -13.21
N ARG A 193 17.88 2.99 -14.14
CA ARG A 193 18.07 2.77 -15.58
C ARG A 193 19.52 2.95 -16.01
N LYS A 194 20.19 4.02 -15.54
CA LYS A 194 21.63 4.23 -15.81
C LYS A 194 22.47 3.07 -15.30
N ARG A 195 22.21 2.58 -14.09
CA ARG A 195 22.93 1.42 -13.53
C ARG A 195 22.74 0.17 -14.37
N VAL A 196 21.50 -0.12 -14.81
CA VAL A 196 21.21 -1.27 -15.67
C VAL A 196 21.95 -1.16 -17.01
N ILE A 197 21.93 0.02 -17.65
CA ILE A 197 22.66 0.24 -18.91
C ILE A 197 24.16 0.02 -18.73
N ALA A 198 24.75 0.61 -17.69
CA ALA A 198 26.17 0.48 -17.38
C ALA A 198 26.58 -0.97 -17.08
N GLN A 199 25.75 -1.72 -16.35
CA GLN A 199 25.99 -3.14 -16.05
C GLN A 199 25.94 -4.03 -17.30
N ASN A 200 25.24 -3.61 -18.35
CA ASN A 200 25.17 -4.31 -19.62
C ASN A 200 26.20 -3.80 -20.65
N HIS A 201 27.21 -3.05 -20.20
CA HIS A 201 28.28 -2.50 -21.04
C HIS A 201 27.79 -1.64 -22.22
N MET A 202 26.62 -1.01 -22.08
CA MET A 202 26.09 -0.06 -23.05
C MET A 202 26.46 1.37 -22.63
N ASP A 203 26.67 2.25 -23.60
CA ASP A 203 26.90 3.67 -23.33
C ASP A 203 25.65 4.30 -22.73
N VAL A 204 25.82 4.94 -21.58
CA VAL A 204 24.74 5.71 -20.95
C VAL A 204 24.62 7.04 -21.69
N PRO A 205 23.47 7.32 -22.33
CA PRO A 205 23.29 8.61 -23.00
C PRO A 205 23.39 9.75 -21.99
N ASN A 206 24.24 10.74 -22.29
CA ASN A 206 24.30 11.98 -21.53
C ASN A 206 23.08 12.84 -21.88
N LEU A 207 22.00 12.72 -21.08
CA LEU A 207 20.82 13.60 -21.09
C LEU A 207 20.76 14.45 -19.82
#